data_AF-A0A839K5V7-F1
#
_entry.id   AF-A0A839K5V7-F1
#
_cell.length_a   1.000
_cell.length_b   1.000
_cell.length_c   1.000
_cell.angle_alpha   90.00
_cell.angle_beta   90.00
_cell.angle_gamma   90.00
#
_symmetry.space_group_name_H-M   'P 1'
#
loop_
_entity.id
_entity.type
_entity.pdbx_description
1 polymer ?
#
loop_
_entity_poly.entity_id
_entity_poly.type
_entity_poly.pdbx_seq_one_letter_code
_entity_poly.pdbx_strand_id
1 'polypeptide(L)'
;MDELEFRNIMYQYLKEICHFSQLQVFATSSYQQKYFQKQIDEEMEALFNFVMESCNNEMMKEQFGLEQQEQIWEIQALEENQN
;
A
#
# COMPACT_ATOMS: atom_id res chain seq x y z
N MET A 1 -3.40 7.43 -6.18
CA MET A 1 -3.59 7.95 -4.83
C MET A 1 -2.52 9.00 -4.64
N ASP A 2 -2.86 10.21 -4.19
CA ASP A 2 -1.82 11.16 -3.85
C ASP A 2 -1.19 10.81 -2.48
N GLU A 3 -0.05 11.41 -2.20
CA GLU A 3 0.72 11.11 -0.98
C GLU A 3 -0.08 11.40 0.31
N LEU A 4 -0.93 12.43 0.30
CA LEU A 4 -1.71 12.83 1.47
C LEU A 4 -2.83 11.82 1.75
N GLU A 5 -3.52 11.39 0.69
CA GLU A 5 -4.53 10.34 0.75
C GLU A 5 -3.94 9.03 1.25
N PHE A 6 -2.77 8.64 0.73
CA PHE A 6 -2.06 7.43 1.17
C PHE A 6 -1.69 7.47 2.66
N ARG A 7 -1.10 8.58 3.13
CA ARG A 7 -0.80 8.74 4.56
C ARG A 7 -2.06 8.71 5.41
N ASN A 8 -3.14 9.36 4.99
CA ASN A 8 -4.38 9.40 5.75
C ASN A 8 -4.97 8.01 5.97
N ILE A 9 -4.94 7.16 4.93
CA ILE A 9 -5.41 5.77 5.03
C ILE A 9 -4.50 4.96 5.96
N MET A 10 -3.17 5.06 5.82
CA MET A 10 -2.24 4.40 6.77
C MET A 10 -2.50 4.83 8.22
N TYR A 11 -2.74 6.12 8.45
CA TYR A 11 -3.02 6.65 9.78
C TYR A 11 -4.30 6.06 10.40
N GLN A 12 -5.31 5.72 9.60
CA GLN A 12 -6.53 5.09 10.10
C GLN A 12 -6.24 3.69 10.67
N TYR A 13 -5.54 2.85 9.92
CA TYR A 13 -5.13 1.52 10.40
C TYR A 13 -4.27 1.61 11.67
N LEU A 14 -3.26 2.48 11.67
CA LEU A 14 -2.38 2.66 12.82
C LEU A 14 -3.15 3.10 14.07
N LYS A 15 -4.20 3.94 13.90
CA LYS A 15 -5.04 4.39 15.01
C LYS A 15 -5.82 3.23 15.61
N GLU A 16 -6.40 2.35 14.79
CA GLU A 16 -7.13 1.16 15.27
C GLU A 16 -6.18 0.16 15.95
N ILE A 17 -5.01 -0.10 15.37
CA ILE A 17 -3.96 -0.93 15.97
C ILE A 17 -3.57 -0.39 17.35
N CYS A 18 -3.32 0.91 17.46
CA CYS A 18 -3.01 1.54 18.74
C CYS A 18 -4.17 1.43 19.74
N HIS A 19 -5.41 1.62 19.28
CA HIS A 19 -6.59 1.51 20.12
C HIS A 19 -6.75 0.10 20.71
N PHE A 20 -6.68 -0.94 19.88
CA PHE A 20 -6.78 -2.32 20.35
C PHE A 20 -5.59 -2.72 21.22
N SER A 21 -4.39 -2.24 20.91
CA SER A 21 -3.19 -2.46 21.73
C SER A 21 -3.37 -1.89 23.15
N GLN A 22 -3.96 -0.68 23.27
CA GLN A 22 -4.26 -0.08 24.57
C GLN A 22 -5.31 -0.90 25.33
N LEU A 23 -6.38 -1.33 24.66
CA LEU A 23 -7.41 -2.18 25.28
C LEU A 23 -6.83 -3.53 25.75
N GLN A 24 -5.91 -4.12 25.00
CA GLN A 24 -5.24 -5.36 25.35
C GLN A 24 -4.40 -5.25 26.63
N VAL A 25 -3.68 -4.13 26.81
CA VAL A 25 -2.89 -3.88 28.04
C VAL A 25 -3.76 -3.88 29.29
N PHE A 26 -4.99 -3.35 29.19
CA PHE A 26 -5.94 -3.30 30.31
C PHE A 26 -6.88 -4.50 30.39
N ALA A 27 -6.71 -5.51 29.53
CA ALA A 27 -7.57 -6.69 29.52
C ALA A 27 -7.32 -7.57 30.76
N THR A 28 -8.39 -7.88 31.49
CA THR A 28 -8.33 -8.63 32.76
C THR A 28 -8.49 -10.13 32.58
N SER A 29 -8.68 -10.62 31.35
CA SER A 29 -8.83 -12.05 31.06
C SER A 29 -8.04 -12.46 29.82
N SER A 30 -7.59 -13.72 29.80
CA SER A 30 -6.89 -14.31 28.66
C SER A 30 -7.75 -14.34 27.40
N TYR A 31 -9.08 -14.47 27.55
CA TYR A 31 -10.02 -14.38 26.43
C TYR A 31 -10.01 -12.99 25.80
N GLN A 32 -10.11 -11.93 26.60
CA GLN A 32 -10.05 -10.54 26.10
C GLN A 32 -8.69 -10.22 25.47
N GLN A 33 -7.59 -10.67 26.07
CA GLN A 33 -6.26 -10.48 25.51
C GLN A 33 -6.13 -11.12 24.11
N LYS A 34 -6.64 -12.34 23.93
CA LYS A 34 -6.65 -13.02 22.63
C LYS A 34 -7.59 -12.36 21.62
N TYR A 35 -8.75 -11.87 22.08
CA TYR A 35 -9.67 -11.12 21.24
C TYR A 35 -8.99 -9.86 20.67
N PHE A 36 -8.38 -9.04 21.53
CA PHE A 36 -7.70 -7.83 21.08
C PHE A 36 -6.46 -8.14 20.24
N GLN A 37 -5.71 -9.21 20.55
CA GLN A 37 -4.60 -9.64 19.68
C GLN A 37 -5.09 -9.94 18.28
N LYS A 38 -6.20 -10.68 18.14
CA LYS A 38 -6.77 -10.99 16.84
C LYS A 38 -7.15 -9.73 16.07
N GLN A 39 -7.75 -8.73 16.72
CA GLN A 39 -8.07 -7.46 16.06
C GLN A 39 -6.81 -6.70 15.61
N ILE A 40 -5.75 -6.69 16.42
CA ILE A 40 -4.47 -6.10 16.05
C ILE A 40 -3.90 -6.79 14.81
N ASP A 41 -3.92 -8.13 14.78
CA ASP A 41 -3.39 -8.91 13.67
C ASP A 41 -4.17 -8.65 12.36
N GLU A 42 -5.51 -8.56 12.44
CA GLU A 42 -6.38 -8.25 11.29
C GLU A 42 -6.09 -6.85 10.72
N GLU A 43 -5.96 -5.82 11.57
CA GLU A 43 -5.65 -4.45 11.13
C GLU A 43 -4.22 -4.32 10.57
N MET A 44 -3.26 -5.05 11.14
CA MET A 44 -1.88 -5.12 10.64
C MET A 44 -1.81 -5.77 9.25
N GLU A 45 -2.55 -6.87 9.04
CA GLU A 45 -2.62 -7.54 7.74
C GLU A 45 -3.27 -6.62 6.69
N ALA A 46 -4.36 -5.94 7.05
CA ALA A 46 -5.03 -4.98 6.16
C ALA A 46 -4.09 -3.81 5.77
N LEU A 47 -3.37 -3.25 6.73
CA LEU A 47 -2.37 -2.20 6.47
C LEU A 47 -1.25 -2.71 5.54
N PHE A 48 -0.72 -3.91 5.80
CA PHE A 48 0.33 -4.49 4.97
C PHE A 48 -0.14 -4.70 3.53
N ASN A 49 -1.32 -5.29 3.34
CA ASN A 49 -1.90 -5.50 2.02
C ASN A 49 -2.13 -4.18 1.28
N PHE A 50 -2.67 -3.17 1.98
CA PHE A 50 -2.86 -1.83 1.41
C PHE A 50 -1.53 -1.21 0.92
N VAL A 51 -0.48 -1.28 1.73
CA VAL A 51 0.85 -0.76 1.35
C VAL A 51 1.42 -1.51 0.15
N MET A 52 1.37 -2.85 0.16
CA MET A 52 1.89 -3.68 -0.91
C MET A 52 1.15 -3.44 -2.24
N GLU A 53 -0.18 -3.38 -2.22
CA GLU A 53 -0.99 -3.09 -3.41
C GLU A 53 -0.71 -1.69 -3.95
N SER A 54 -0.50 -0.72 -3.08
CA SER A 54 -0.21 0.66 -3.49
C SER A 54 1.18 0.78 -4.12
N CYS A 55 2.20 0.18 -3.51
CA CYS A 55 3.56 0.15 -4.05
C CYS A 55 3.64 -0.61 -5.39
N ASN A 56 2.98 -1.76 -5.50
CA ASN A 56 2.97 -2.54 -6.75
C ASN A 56 2.26 -1.78 -7.88
N ASN A 57 1.19 -1.04 -7.58
CA ASN A 57 0.48 -0.23 -8.58
C ASN A 57 1.33 0.94 -9.09
N GLU A 58 2.16 1.56 -8.25
CA GLU A 58 3.07 2.61 -8.71
C GLU A 58 4.18 2.05 -9.60
N MET A 59 4.81 0.95 -9.20
CA MET A 59 5.85 0.29 -10.00
C MET A 59 5.33 -0.14 -11.38
N MET A 60 4.11 -0.71 -11.46
CA MET A 60 3.53 -1.10 -12.76
C MET A 60 3.22 0.10 -13.66
N LYS A 61 2.79 1.24 -13.09
CA LYS A 61 2.54 2.46 -13.88
C LYS A 61 3.82 3.05 -14.44
N GLU A 62 4.89 3.07 -13.66
CA GLU A 62 6.19 3.55 -14.11
C GLU A 62 6.75 2.66 -15.22
N GLN A 63 6.68 1.33 -15.06
CA GLN A 63 7.12 0.37 -16.07
C GLN A 63 6.35 0.52 -17.39
N PHE A 64 5.02 0.62 -17.34
CA PHE A 64 4.19 0.80 -18.53
C PHE A 64 4.48 2.13 -19.25
N GLY A 65 4.78 3.20 -18.50
CA GLY A 65 5.18 4.49 -19.06
C GLY A 65 6.50 4.42 -19.83
N LEU A 66 7.49 3.71 -19.28
CA LEU A 66 8.80 3.50 -19.93
C LEU A 66 8.65 2.69 -21.23
N GLU A 67 7.85 1.62 -21.22
CA GLU A 67 7.59 0.79 -22.40
C GLU A 67 6.94 1.59 -23.54
N GLN A 68 6.00 2.49 -23.23
CA GLN A 68 5.40 3.37 -24.24
C GLN A 68 6.43 4.37 -24.82
N GLN A 69 7.31 4.90 -23.99
CA GLN A 69 8.31 5.87 -24.42
C GLN A 69 9.36 5.22 -25.34
N GLU A 70 9.76 3.98 -25.05
CA GLU A 70 10.66 3.20 -25.90
C GLU A 70 10.04 2.95 -27.28
N GLN A 71 8.77 2.56 -27.35
CA GLN A 71 8.05 2.37 -28.63
C GLN A 71 7.99 3.66 -29.46
N ILE A 72 7.78 4.83 -28.81
CA ILE A 72 7.77 6.12 -29.52
C ILE A 72 9.15 6.42 -30.10
N TRP A 73 10.24 6.18 -29.36
CA TRP A 73 11.60 6.38 -29.85
C TRP A 73 11.94 5.46 -31.02
N GLU A 74 11.51 4.20 -30.98
CA GLU A 74 11.69 3.26 -32.10
C GLU A 74 11.01 3.75 -33.38
N ILE A 75 9.77 4.24 -33.28
CA ILE A 75 9.03 4.79 -34.43
C ILE A 75 9.75 6.01 -35.00
N GLN A 76 10.17 6.95 -34.14
CA GLN A 76 10.89 8.16 -34.57
C GLN A 76 12.20 7.81 -35.30
N ALA A 77 12.98 6.86 -34.75
CA ALA A 77 14.23 6.42 -35.39
C ALA A 77 13.99 5.74 -36.75
N LEU A 78 12.88 5.04 -36.93
CA LEU A 78 12.51 4.44 -38.22
C LEU A 78 12.09 5.50 -39.24
N GLU A 79 11.38 6.54 -38.82
CA GLU A 79 10.99 7.67 -39.68
C GLU A 79 12.20 8.51 -40.13
N GLU A 80 13.19 8.69 -39.26
CA GLU A 80 14.44 9.41 -39.58
C GLU A 80 15.31 8.65 -40.60
N ASN A 81 15.31 7.31 -40.58
CA ASN A 81 16.10 6.51 -41.53
C ASN A 81 15.42 6.31 -42.90
N GLN A 82 14.16 6.73 -43.05
CA GLN A 82 13.42 6.70 -44.32
C GLN A 82 13.47 8.03 -45.10
N ASN A 83 14.01 9.10 -44.50
CA ASN A 83 14.26 10.40 -45.14
C ASN A 83 15.74 10.61 -45.46
#